data_AF-A0A7V2RQ53-F1
#
_entry.id   AF-A0A7V2RQ53-F1
#
_cell.length_a   1.000
_cell.length_b   1.000
_cell.length_c   1.000
_cell.angle_alpha   90.00
_cell.angle_beta   90.00
_cell.angle_gamma   90.00
#
_symmetry.space_group_name_H-M   'P 1'
#
loop_
_entity.id
_entity.type
_entity.pdbx_description
1 polymer ?
#
loop_
_entity_poly.entity_id
_entity_poly.type
_entity_poly.pdbx_seq_one_letter_code
_entity_poly.pdbx_strand_id
1 'polypeptide(L)' 'GCTGAKLSTQLFNEMRRRKQKYGMVTACVGGGQGIAGIYELLN' A
#
# COMPACT_ATOMS: atom_id res chain seq x y z
N GLY A 1 9.03 -7.18 7.92
CA GLY A 1 7.66 -6.78 8.30
C GLY A 1 7.40 -5.29 8.12
N CYS A 2 8.16 -4.42 8.80
CA CYS A 2 7.93 -2.96 8.82
C CYS A 2 7.83 -2.27 7.45
N THR A 3 8.55 -2.74 6.42
CA THR A 3 8.52 -2.11 5.09
C THR A 3 7.11 -2.11 4.49
N GLY A 4 6.35 -3.20 4.62
CA GLY A 4 4.98 -3.27 4.10
C GLY A 4 4.04 -2.29 4.81
N ALA A 5 4.16 -2.16 6.13
CA ALA A 5 3.40 -1.18 6.91
C ALA A 5 3.77 0.26 6.52
N LYS A 6 5.07 0.56 6.40
CA LYS A 6 5.55 1.88 5.95
C LYS A 6 4.98 2.25 4.58
N LEU A 7 5.08 1.34 3.60
CA LEU A 7 4.57 1.55 2.24
C LEU A 7 3.06 1.79 2.23
N SER A 8 2.31 1.03 3.02
CA SER A 8 0.85 1.18 3.14
C SER A 8 0.48 2.54 3.76
N THR A 9 1.16 2.96 4.82
CA THR A 9 0.94 4.29 5.43
C THR A 9 1.30 5.43 4.48
N GLN A 10 2.41 5.31 3.73
CA GLN A 10 2.77 6.29 2.70
C GLN A 10 1.72 6.35 1.59
N LEU A 11 1.21 5.19 1.14
CA LEU A 11 0.13 5.11 0.17
C LEU A 11 -1.12 5.83 0.68
N PHE A 12 -1.58 5.58 1.91
CA PHE A 12 -2.76 6.26 2.46
C PHE A 12 -2.60 7.78 2.54
N ASN A 13 -1.41 8.25 2.93
CA ASN A 13 -1.13 9.68 2.98
C ASN A 13 -1.19 10.32 1.57
N GLU A 14 -0.62 9.66 0.56
CA GLU A 14 -0.70 10.11 -0.83
C GLU A 14 -2.11 10.03 -1.39
N MET A 15 -2.87 8.99 -1.08
CA MET A 15 -4.27 8.84 -1.50
C MET A 15 -5.13 9.98 -0.95
N ARG A 16 -4.96 10.34 0.32
CA ARG A 16 -5.64 11.51 0.93
C ARG A 16 -5.25 12.81 0.22
N ARG A 17 -3.94 13.04 -0.01
CA ARG A 17 -3.44 14.24 -0.68
C ARG A 17 -3.96 14.38 -2.12
N ARG A 18 -4.04 13.27 -2.85
CA ARG A 18 -4.46 13.21 -4.26
C ARG A 18 -5.96 12.95 -4.46
N LYS A 19 -6.74 12.88 -3.36
CA LYS A 19 -8.17 12.54 -3.36
C LYS A 19 -8.47 11.27 -4.16
N GLN A 20 -7.64 10.25 -4.01
CA GLN A 20 -7.78 8.96 -4.70
C GLN A 20 -8.57 7.98 -3.83
N LYS A 21 -9.52 7.29 -4.45
CA LYS A 21 -10.38 6.31 -3.78
C LYS A 21 -9.70 4.95 -3.60
N TYR A 22 -8.93 4.50 -4.60
CA TYR A 22 -8.27 3.20 -4.59
C TYR A 22 -6.76 3.34 -4.72
N GLY A 23 -6.03 2.46 -4.05
CA GLY A 23 -4.58 2.39 -4.11
C GLY A 23 -4.09 0.97 -3.92
N MET A 24 -2.92 0.66 -4.46
CA MET A 24 -2.31 -0.66 -4.36
C MET A 24 -0.88 -0.54 -3.85
N VAL A 25 -0.51 -1.46 -2.96
CA VAL A 25 0.88 -1.69 -2.53
C VAL A 25 1.29 -3.08 -2.95
N THR A 26 2.51 -3.22 -3.45
CA THR A 26 3.12 -4.51 -3.79
C THR A 26 4.56 -4.56 -3.30
N ALA A 27 5.02 -5.73 -2.89
CA ALA A 27 6.40 -5.96 -2.48
C ALA A 27 6.85 -7.38 -2.77
N CYS A 28 8.12 -7.53 -3.17
CA CYS A 28 8.77 -8.83 -3.23
C CYS A 28 9.15 -9.31 -1.82
N VAL A 29 9.16 -10.63 -1.63
CA VAL A 29 9.55 -11.31 -0.40
C VAL A 29 10.61 -12.35 -0.75
N GLY A 30 11.61 -12.51 0.13
CA GLY A 30 12.67 -13.51 -0.05
C GLY A 30 12.11 -14.92 -0.25
N GLY A 31 12.80 -15.75 -1.06
CA GLY A 31 12.31 -17.08 -1.42
C GLY A 31 11.37 -17.10 -2.64
N GLY A 32 11.34 -16.02 -3.43
CA GLY A 32 10.58 -15.97 -4.69
C GLY A 32 9.09 -15.67 -4.53
N GLN A 33 8.69 -15.09 -3.40
CA GLN A 33 7.30 -14.76 -3.09
C GLN A 33 7.02 -13.27 -3.35
N GLY A 34 5.73 -12.93 -3.44
CA GLY A 34 5.27 -11.55 -3.54
C GLY A 34 3.96 -11.35 -2.80
N ILE A 35 3.74 -10.13 -2.33
CA ILE A 35 2.49 -9.72 -1.69
C ILE A 35 1.92 -8.49 -2.41
N ALA A 36 0.61 -8.43 -2.53
CA ALA A 36 -0.12 -7.30 -3.06
C ALA A 36 -1.33 -7.01 -2.18
N GLY A 37 -1.53 -5.74 -1.84
CA GLY A 37 -2.68 -5.25 -1.08
C GLY A 37 -3.35 -4.13 -1.86
N ILE A 38 -4.66 -4.25 -2.06
CA ILE A 38 -5.50 -3.20 -2.64
C ILE A 38 -6.31 -2.59 -1.50
N TYR A 39 -6.32 -1.27 -1.45
CA TYR A 39 -6.99 -0.50 -0.41
C TYR A 39 -8.00 0.46 -1.03
N GLU A 40 -9.15 0.56 -0.38
CA GLU A 40 -10.15 1.60 -0.62
C GLU A 40 -10.10 2.59 0.54
N LEU A 41 -9.92 3.87 0.23
CA LEU A 41 -9.98 4.92 1.23
C LEU A 41 -11.46 5.27 1.47
N LEU A 42 -12.00 4.79 2.58
CA LEU A 42 -13.33 5.13 3.06
C LEU A 42 -13.27 6.54 3.64
N ASN A 43 -13.95 7.48 2.99
CA ASN A 43 -13.97 8.89 3.36
C ASN A 43 -15.38 9.33 3.71
#